data_AF-A0A7W8QZV1-F1
#
_entry.id   AF-A0A7W8QZV1-F1
#
_cell.length_a   1.000
_cell.length_b   1.000
_cell.length_c   1.000
_cell.angle_alpha   90.00
_cell.angle_beta   90.00
_cell.angle_gamma   90.00
#
_symmetry.space_group_name_H-M   'P 1'
#
loop_
_entity.id
_entity.type
_entity.pdbx_description
1 polymer ?
#
loop_
_entity_poly.entity_id
_entity_poly.type
_entity_poly.pdbx_seq_one_letter_code
_entity_poly.pdbx_strand_id
1 'polypeptide(L)'
;MKHYYKKLPAILFLFVLSTNFYGCKKSKKETPGFTCTSCKTIPDAKVENNSLSKGVYKGVVMGSTGVISIDIMNNGTGMQATMVLDGLTINFTSTAVWTNGQPLVADFTAVSNSKTYSFRFTVAANGGSPAAGSFNIPDHPSIFFQLVKETSDNLIKCYEGSTEGVKNSGAKQSGSLNVIVSSKTNTWIGLSRDAASNSSTVVSGTITGTVINCDCGPETTVKGTFSNDEIKGTYKGSDNSGTWSAKRTL
;
A
#
# COMPACT_ATOMS: atom_id res chain seq x y z
N MET A 1 60.48 -0.74 -68.61
CA MET A 1 60.12 0.47 -67.84
C MET A 1 61.33 0.92 -67.03
N LYS A 2 61.57 2.23 -66.98
CA LYS A 2 62.80 2.90 -66.55
C LYS A 2 63.16 2.61 -65.08
N HIS A 3 64.46 2.37 -64.84
CA HIS A 3 65.13 2.53 -63.53
C HIS A 3 64.97 3.96 -63.02
N TYR A 4 64.89 4.20 -61.70
CA TYR A 4 65.59 5.30 -61.00
C TYR A 4 65.53 5.15 -59.45
N TYR A 5 66.71 4.94 -58.88
CA TYR A 5 67.31 5.34 -57.59
C TYR A 5 66.54 5.48 -56.25
N LYS A 6 67.13 4.77 -55.27
CA LYS A 6 67.23 5.00 -53.81
C LYS A 6 67.18 6.48 -53.38
N LYS A 7 66.43 6.76 -52.30
CA LYS A 7 66.85 7.61 -51.16
C LYS A 7 66.21 7.13 -49.85
N LEU A 8 67.03 6.68 -48.90
CA LEU A 8 66.80 6.85 -47.45
C LEU A 8 67.19 8.31 -47.12
N PRO A 9 66.60 9.01 -46.11
CA PRO A 9 66.80 8.66 -44.70
C PRO A 9 65.67 9.13 -43.74
N ALA A 10 65.97 9.07 -42.44
CA ALA A 10 65.38 9.81 -41.30
C ALA A 10 64.42 9.01 -40.39
N ILE A 11 65.03 8.55 -39.30
CA ILE A 11 64.48 8.07 -38.04
C ILE A 11 63.56 9.14 -37.43
N LEU A 12 62.35 8.75 -37.02
CA LEU A 12 61.62 9.41 -35.93
C LEU A 12 60.89 8.36 -35.10
N PHE A 13 61.47 8.08 -33.93
CA PHE A 13 60.90 7.26 -32.86
C PHE A 13 59.75 8.07 -32.23
N LEU A 14 58.50 7.71 -32.50
CA LEU A 14 57.34 8.29 -31.81
C LEU A 14 56.80 7.27 -30.79
N PHE A 15 57.12 7.53 -29.53
CA PHE A 15 56.55 6.87 -28.35
C PHE A 15 55.05 7.21 -28.28
N VAL A 16 54.17 6.28 -28.64
CA VAL A 16 52.73 6.44 -28.40
C VAL A 16 52.45 6.00 -26.96
N LEU A 17 52.32 7.00 -26.11
CA LEU A 17 51.95 6.88 -24.70
C LEU A 17 50.55 6.26 -24.58
N SER A 18 50.47 5.12 -23.90
CA SER A 18 49.26 4.43 -23.52
C SER A 18 48.44 5.24 -22.51
N THR A 19 47.34 5.87 -22.95
CA THR A 19 46.32 6.41 -22.05
C THR A 19 45.17 5.42 -21.92
N ASN A 20 45.31 4.49 -20.97
CA ASN A 20 44.17 3.71 -20.48
C ASN A 20 43.23 4.67 -19.74
N PHE A 21 42.16 5.11 -20.39
CA PHE A 21 41.02 5.71 -19.73
C PHE A 21 40.33 4.64 -18.87
N TYR A 22 40.78 4.49 -17.62
CA TYR A 22 39.98 3.86 -16.57
C TYR A 22 38.78 4.77 -16.29
N GLY A 23 37.73 4.58 -17.10
CA GLY A 23 36.40 5.08 -16.78
C GLY A 23 35.93 4.39 -15.51
N CYS A 24 36.12 5.04 -14.37
CA CYS A 24 35.44 4.72 -13.12
C CYS A 24 33.93 4.78 -13.38
N LYS A 25 33.31 3.64 -13.71
CA LYS A 25 31.88 3.43 -13.48
C LYS A 25 31.68 3.64 -11.99
N LYS A 26 31.15 4.80 -11.59
CA LYS A 26 30.57 4.96 -10.26
C LYS A 26 29.53 3.87 -10.13
N SER A 27 29.84 2.81 -9.39
CA SER A 27 28.82 1.85 -8.97
C SER A 27 27.81 2.67 -8.18
N LYS A 28 26.60 2.81 -8.72
CA LYS A 28 25.49 3.31 -7.92
C LYS A 28 25.37 2.31 -6.78
N LYS A 29 25.72 2.71 -5.55
CA LYS A 29 25.30 1.96 -4.37
C LYS A 29 23.78 1.90 -4.47
N GLU A 30 23.24 0.74 -4.78
CA GLU A 30 21.80 0.54 -4.69
C GLU A 30 21.41 0.74 -3.23
N THR A 31 20.70 1.83 -2.95
CA THR A 31 20.08 2.00 -1.65
C THR A 31 19.06 0.87 -1.51
N PRO A 32 19.15 0.01 -0.48
CA PRO A 32 18.18 -1.06 -0.30
C PRO A 32 16.78 -0.44 -0.19
N GLY A 33 15.83 -0.96 -0.97
CA GLY A 33 14.44 -0.52 -0.93
C GLY A 33 13.81 -0.76 0.44
N PHE A 34 12.77 -0.01 0.79
CA PHE A 34 12.10 -0.14 2.08
C PHE A 34 11.49 -1.55 2.25
N THR A 35 11.76 -2.17 3.40
CA THR A 35 11.19 -3.45 3.80
C THR A 35 10.55 -3.28 5.18
N CYS A 36 9.31 -3.73 5.33
CA CYS A 36 8.62 -3.70 6.61
C CYS A 36 9.05 -4.92 7.43
N THR A 37 9.92 -4.70 8.42
CA THR A 37 10.47 -5.78 9.27
C THR A 37 9.47 -6.34 10.27
N SER A 38 8.42 -5.59 10.60
CA SER A 38 7.33 -6.03 11.49
C SER A 38 6.17 -6.70 10.75
N CYS A 39 6.08 -6.52 9.43
CA CYS A 39 4.95 -7.00 8.64
C CYS A 39 5.05 -8.51 8.42
N LYS A 40 3.88 -9.17 8.43
CA LYS A 40 3.79 -10.62 8.22
C LYS A 40 4.10 -10.99 6.77
N THR A 41 4.71 -12.15 6.56
CA THR A 41 4.99 -12.70 5.22
C THR A 41 4.07 -13.86 4.83
N ILE A 42 3.24 -14.33 5.76
CA ILE A 42 2.21 -15.34 5.57
C ILE A 42 0.87 -14.83 6.15
N PRO A 43 -0.28 -15.32 5.65
CA PRO A 43 -1.58 -14.98 6.22
C PRO A 43 -1.69 -15.41 7.69
N ASP A 44 -2.38 -14.61 8.50
CA ASP A 44 -2.73 -14.96 9.88
C ASP A 44 -4.02 -15.80 9.94
N ALA A 45 -4.85 -15.72 8.90
CA ALA A 45 -6.12 -16.43 8.81
C ALA A 45 -5.95 -17.96 8.78
N LYS A 46 -6.81 -18.66 9.53
CA LYS A 46 -6.87 -20.12 9.49
C LYS A 46 -7.78 -20.66 8.39
N VAL A 47 -7.42 -21.82 7.85
CA VAL A 47 -8.13 -22.44 6.72
C VAL A 47 -9.57 -22.78 7.07
N GLU A 48 -9.83 -23.23 8.31
CA GLU A 48 -11.19 -23.54 8.80
C GLU A 48 -12.12 -22.32 8.83
N ASN A 49 -11.59 -21.10 8.77
CA ASN A 49 -12.34 -19.85 8.84
C ASN A 49 -12.49 -19.15 7.48
N ASN A 50 -11.96 -19.72 6.40
CA ASN A 50 -11.94 -19.07 5.07
C ASN A 50 -13.33 -18.72 4.54
N SER A 51 -14.34 -19.54 4.85
CA SER A 51 -15.73 -19.37 4.39
C SER A 51 -16.70 -19.06 5.53
N LEU A 52 -16.20 -18.54 6.66
CA LEU A 52 -17.00 -18.20 7.83
C LEU A 52 -16.88 -16.70 8.13
N SER A 53 -17.82 -16.17 8.91
CA SER A 53 -17.71 -14.84 9.52
C SER A 53 -16.59 -14.77 10.58
N LYS A 54 -16.06 -15.92 11.05
CA LYS A 54 -14.78 -16.01 11.79
C LYS A 54 -13.58 -15.71 10.91
N GLY A 55 -12.44 -15.43 11.54
CA GLY A 55 -11.15 -15.31 10.87
C GLY A 55 -10.59 -13.89 11.00
N VAL A 56 -9.72 -13.53 10.05
CA VAL A 56 -8.99 -12.26 10.07
C VAL A 56 -9.52 -11.35 8.98
N TYR A 57 -9.72 -10.08 9.32
CA TYR A 57 -10.05 -9.00 8.40
C TYR A 57 -9.01 -7.91 8.54
N LYS A 58 -8.51 -7.41 7.42
CA LYS A 58 -7.50 -6.36 7.38
C LYS A 58 -7.99 -5.22 6.51
N GLY A 59 -7.48 -4.03 6.77
CA GLY A 59 -7.92 -2.88 6.01
C GLY A 59 -7.22 -1.60 6.38
N VAL A 60 -7.72 -0.53 5.77
CA VAL A 60 -7.18 0.81 5.90
C VAL A 60 -8.25 1.75 6.43
N VAL A 61 -7.78 2.78 7.14
CA VAL A 61 -8.60 3.81 7.78
C VAL A 61 -8.26 5.14 7.15
N MET A 62 -9.27 5.88 6.68
CA MET A 62 -9.10 7.18 6.03
C MET A 62 -9.93 8.25 6.72
N GLY A 63 -9.26 9.32 7.12
CA GLY A 63 -9.76 10.48 7.83
C GLY A 63 -8.52 11.15 8.42
N SER A 64 -7.82 10.35 9.22
CA SER A 64 -6.35 10.29 9.27
C SER A 64 -5.84 9.07 8.50
N THR A 65 -4.53 8.88 8.40
CA THR A 65 -3.92 7.72 7.72
C THR A 65 -3.66 6.60 8.72
N GLY A 66 -4.07 5.37 8.39
CA GLY A 66 -3.90 4.25 9.29
C GLY A 66 -4.38 2.91 8.75
N VAL A 67 -4.17 1.87 9.55
CA VAL A 67 -4.51 0.48 9.27
C VAL A 67 -5.29 -0.15 10.41
N ILE A 68 -6.06 -1.19 10.08
CA ILE A 68 -6.79 -1.98 11.07
C ILE A 68 -6.70 -3.47 10.75
N SER A 69 -6.55 -4.28 11.79
CA SER A 69 -6.72 -5.73 11.76
C SER A 69 -7.80 -6.13 12.76
N ILE A 70 -8.73 -6.98 12.35
CA ILE A 70 -9.84 -7.49 13.15
C ILE A 70 -9.72 -9.02 13.17
N ASP A 71 -9.58 -9.60 14.36
CA ASP A 71 -9.62 -11.03 14.61
C ASP A 71 -10.98 -11.38 15.20
N ILE A 72 -11.75 -12.17 14.45
CA ILE A 72 -13.00 -12.77 14.90
C ILE A 72 -12.74 -14.24 15.20
N MET A 73 -12.38 -14.55 16.44
CA MET A 73 -12.24 -15.92 16.93
C MET A 73 -11.34 -16.81 16.05
N ASN A 74 -10.31 -16.23 15.42
CA ASN A 74 -9.46 -16.95 14.47
C ASN A 74 -8.62 -18.03 15.18
N ASN A 75 -8.17 -17.74 16.41
CA ASN A 75 -7.36 -18.66 17.24
C ASN A 75 -8.05 -19.13 18.53
N GLY A 76 -9.34 -18.85 18.73
CA GLY A 76 -10.00 -19.13 20.00
C GLY A 76 -11.38 -18.50 20.11
N THR A 77 -11.71 -17.97 21.28
CA THR A 77 -13.06 -17.50 21.60
C THR A 77 -13.26 -15.98 21.59
N GLY A 78 -12.18 -15.19 21.55
CA GLY A 78 -12.24 -13.73 21.61
C GLY A 78 -12.46 -13.05 20.26
N MET A 79 -13.02 -11.85 20.30
CA MET A 79 -13.05 -10.90 19.17
C MET A 79 -12.26 -9.67 19.54
N GLN A 80 -11.26 -9.34 18.73
CA GLN A 80 -10.31 -8.27 18.99
C GLN A 80 -10.02 -7.50 17.71
N ALA A 81 -9.75 -6.21 17.82
CA ALA A 81 -9.24 -5.43 16.71
C ALA A 81 -8.07 -4.55 17.15
N THR A 82 -7.09 -4.37 16.29
CA THR A 82 -5.99 -3.42 16.50
C THR A 82 -6.02 -2.42 15.36
N MET A 83 -6.17 -1.15 15.71
CA MET A 83 -6.08 -0.03 14.78
C MET A 83 -4.81 0.75 15.09
N VAL A 84 -4.06 1.11 14.05
CA VAL A 84 -2.97 2.09 14.14
C VAL A 84 -3.42 3.30 13.33
N LEU A 85 -3.57 4.45 13.99
CA LEU A 85 -4.00 5.69 13.36
C LEU A 85 -3.09 6.82 13.86
N ASP A 86 -2.46 7.54 12.94
CA ASP A 86 -1.46 8.58 13.26
C ASP A 86 -0.36 8.10 14.24
N GLY A 87 0.04 6.84 14.11
CA GLY A 87 1.03 6.18 14.96
C GLY A 87 0.51 5.74 16.34
N LEU A 88 -0.71 6.10 16.72
CA LEU A 88 -1.35 5.62 17.95
C LEU A 88 -1.95 4.23 17.72
N THR A 89 -1.54 3.26 18.54
CA THR A 89 -2.15 1.92 18.56
C THR A 89 -3.33 1.87 19.52
N ILE A 90 -4.48 1.42 19.04
CA ILE A 90 -5.72 1.26 19.81
C ILE A 90 -6.17 -0.19 19.68
N ASN A 91 -6.33 -0.86 20.83
CA ASN A 91 -6.77 -2.25 20.90
C ASN A 91 -8.22 -2.30 21.38
N PHE A 92 -9.10 -2.81 20.52
CA PHE A 92 -10.51 -2.98 20.77
C PHE A 92 -10.83 -4.42 21.13
N THR A 93 -11.88 -4.58 21.93
CA THR A 93 -12.51 -5.87 22.19
C THR A 93 -14.01 -5.78 21.90
N SER A 94 -14.61 -6.94 21.60
CA SER A 94 -16.06 -7.07 21.50
C SER A 94 -16.54 -8.22 22.38
N THR A 95 -17.73 -8.04 22.96
CA THR A 95 -18.46 -9.06 23.72
C THR A 95 -19.55 -9.74 22.89
N ALA A 96 -19.61 -9.46 21.59
CA ALA A 96 -20.57 -10.07 20.68
C ALA A 96 -20.42 -11.60 20.65
N VAL A 97 -21.55 -12.28 20.46
CA VAL A 97 -21.60 -13.74 20.36
C VAL A 97 -21.61 -14.12 18.88
N TRP A 98 -20.68 -14.98 18.49
CA TRP A 98 -20.69 -15.58 17.16
C TRP A 98 -21.57 -16.83 17.13
N THR A 99 -22.40 -16.93 16.11
CA THR A 99 -23.23 -18.11 15.84
C THR A 99 -22.89 -18.68 14.47
N ASN A 100 -22.66 -19.98 14.38
CA ASN A 100 -22.29 -20.63 13.14
C ASN A 100 -23.36 -20.44 12.05
N GLY A 101 -22.91 -20.15 10.83
CA GLY A 101 -23.78 -19.93 9.67
C GLY A 101 -24.56 -18.61 9.69
N GLN A 102 -24.36 -17.72 10.67
CA GLN A 102 -25.02 -16.42 10.74
C GLN A 102 -24.06 -15.28 10.38
N PRO A 103 -24.58 -14.18 9.79
CA PRO A 103 -23.86 -12.91 9.74
C PRO A 103 -23.45 -12.47 11.15
N LEU A 104 -22.35 -11.72 11.24
CA LEU A 104 -21.89 -11.16 12.50
C LEU A 104 -22.11 -9.65 12.49
N VAL A 105 -22.66 -9.14 13.59
CA VAL A 105 -22.65 -7.72 13.96
C VAL A 105 -21.98 -7.65 15.32
N ALA A 106 -20.87 -6.90 15.40
CA ALA A 106 -20.07 -6.81 16.62
C ALA A 106 -19.70 -5.35 16.90
N ASP A 107 -20.06 -4.87 18.08
CA ASP A 107 -19.63 -3.56 18.57
C ASP A 107 -18.28 -3.72 19.26
N PHE A 108 -17.27 -3.01 18.76
CA PHE A 108 -15.92 -2.97 19.27
C PHE A 108 -15.73 -1.70 20.09
N THR A 109 -15.17 -1.83 21.28
CA THR A 109 -14.86 -0.69 22.15
C THR A 109 -13.43 -0.76 22.67
N ALA A 110 -12.84 0.41 22.89
CA ALA A 110 -11.53 0.58 23.51
C ALA A 110 -11.50 1.85 24.34
N VAL A 111 -10.60 1.89 25.33
CA VAL A 111 -10.23 3.12 26.03
C VAL A 111 -8.73 3.32 25.86
N SER A 112 -8.33 4.48 25.35
CA SER A 112 -6.93 4.86 25.17
C SER A 112 -6.76 6.35 25.43
N ASN A 113 -5.72 6.76 26.16
CA ASN A 113 -5.49 8.15 26.54
C ASN A 113 -6.73 8.86 27.14
N SER A 114 -7.45 8.16 28.02
CA SER A 114 -8.70 8.64 28.65
C SER A 114 -9.84 8.97 27.69
N LYS A 115 -9.76 8.52 26.44
CA LYS A 115 -10.79 8.66 25.42
C LYS A 115 -11.39 7.31 25.08
N THR A 116 -12.71 7.27 24.86
CA THR A 116 -13.41 6.07 24.41
C THR A 116 -13.41 6.03 22.88
N TYR A 117 -13.06 4.88 22.33
CA TYR A 117 -13.12 4.59 20.91
C TYR A 117 -14.14 3.48 20.67
N SER A 118 -14.90 3.58 19.58
CA SER A 118 -15.79 2.50 19.18
C SER A 118 -16.08 2.48 17.69
N PHE A 119 -16.41 1.29 17.19
CA PHE A 119 -16.99 1.10 15.88
C PHE A 119 -17.85 -0.17 15.87
N ARG A 120 -18.81 -0.24 14.94
CA ARG A 120 -19.60 -1.43 14.66
C ARG A 120 -19.02 -2.14 13.44
N PHE A 121 -18.64 -3.40 13.62
CA PHE A 121 -18.24 -4.30 12.53
C PHE A 121 -19.43 -5.12 12.06
N THR A 122 -19.58 -5.27 10.74
CA THR A 122 -20.56 -6.17 10.14
C THR A 122 -19.91 -7.04 9.06
N VAL A 123 -20.34 -8.29 8.96
CA VAL A 123 -19.89 -9.20 7.91
C VAL A 123 -20.95 -10.27 7.63
N ALA A 124 -21.05 -10.69 6.37
CA ALA A 124 -21.92 -11.80 5.98
C ALA A 124 -21.48 -13.13 6.60
N ALA A 125 -22.37 -14.12 6.64
CA ALA A 125 -22.12 -15.43 7.26
C ALA A 125 -20.90 -16.16 6.68
N ASN A 126 -20.61 -15.92 5.39
CA ASN A 126 -19.48 -16.49 4.67
C ASN A 126 -18.17 -15.68 4.81
N GLY A 127 -18.17 -14.61 5.61
CA GLY A 127 -17.05 -13.68 5.73
C GLY A 127 -16.98 -12.63 4.61
N GLY A 128 -17.94 -12.60 3.70
CA GLY A 128 -18.03 -11.62 2.62
C GLY A 128 -18.53 -10.25 3.07
N SER A 129 -18.22 -9.24 2.26
CA SER A 129 -18.65 -7.84 2.45
C SER A 129 -18.41 -7.28 3.85
N PRO A 130 -17.20 -7.38 4.41
CA PRO A 130 -16.89 -6.80 5.72
C PRO A 130 -17.03 -5.26 5.65
N ALA A 131 -17.67 -4.69 6.65
CA ALA A 131 -17.82 -3.24 6.79
C ALA A 131 -17.64 -2.79 8.23
N ALA A 132 -17.23 -1.54 8.40
CA ALA A 132 -17.27 -0.86 9.68
C ALA A 132 -18.17 0.38 9.57
N GLY A 133 -18.89 0.69 10.65
CA GLY A 133 -19.80 1.83 10.74
C GLY A 133 -19.96 2.30 12.19
N SER A 134 -20.87 3.25 12.42
CA SER A 134 -21.23 3.75 13.77
C SER A 134 -20.01 4.10 14.63
N PHE A 135 -19.22 5.05 14.15
CA PHE A 135 -17.91 5.37 14.72
C PHE A 135 -18.00 6.38 15.87
N ASN A 136 -17.14 6.19 16.86
CA ASN A 136 -16.67 7.23 17.75
C ASN A 136 -15.15 7.09 17.82
N ILE A 137 -14.44 7.85 16.99
CA ILE A 137 -12.98 7.92 16.97
C ILE A 137 -12.62 9.38 17.25
N PRO A 138 -12.35 9.73 18.51
CA PRO A 138 -12.10 11.10 18.91
C PRO A 138 -11.03 11.78 18.07
N ASP A 139 -11.23 13.07 17.79
CA ASP A 139 -10.38 13.91 16.92
C ASP A 139 -10.38 13.53 15.42
N HIS A 140 -11.16 12.51 15.01
CA HIS A 140 -11.27 12.07 13.61
C HIS A 140 -12.74 11.93 13.17
N PRO A 141 -13.48 13.04 12.97
CA PRO A 141 -14.93 13.03 12.73
C PRO A 141 -15.35 12.51 11.34
N SER A 142 -14.41 12.31 10.42
CA SER A 142 -14.70 11.89 9.04
C SER A 142 -13.89 10.66 8.65
N ILE A 143 -14.01 9.61 9.45
CA ILE A 143 -13.36 8.32 9.18
C ILE A 143 -14.19 7.46 8.21
N PHE A 144 -13.48 6.81 7.32
CA PHE A 144 -13.93 5.79 6.40
C PHE A 144 -13.01 4.57 6.50
N PHE A 145 -13.58 3.37 6.44
CA PHE A 145 -12.84 2.11 6.47
C PHE A 145 -13.02 1.37 5.16
N GLN A 146 -11.93 0.83 4.63
CA GLN A 146 -11.99 -0.21 3.62
C GLN A 146 -11.44 -1.50 4.24
N LEU A 147 -12.27 -2.53 4.30
CA LEU A 147 -11.93 -3.82 4.88
C LEU A 147 -11.96 -4.91 3.81
N VAL A 148 -11.11 -5.92 3.98
CA VAL A 148 -11.13 -7.16 3.22
C VAL A 148 -10.88 -8.33 4.16
N LYS A 149 -11.45 -9.48 3.84
CA LYS A 149 -11.17 -10.73 4.56
C LYS A 149 -9.82 -11.29 4.11
N GLU A 150 -9.00 -11.67 5.06
CA GLU A 150 -7.81 -12.49 4.81
C GLU A 150 -8.20 -13.97 4.82
N THR A 151 -7.74 -14.74 3.84
CA THR A 151 -7.85 -16.21 3.82
C THR A 151 -6.48 -16.84 4.06
N SER A 152 -6.47 -18.10 4.48
CA SER A 152 -5.24 -18.84 4.82
C SER A 152 -4.21 -18.94 3.70
N ASP A 153 -4.61 -18.62 2.47
CA ASP A 153 -3.79 -18.63 1.26
C ASP A 153 -3.72 -17.27 0.56
N ASN A 154 -4.26 -16.21 1.16
CA ASN A 154 -4.28 -14.88 0.58
C ASN A 154 -3.82 -13.84 1.60
N LEU A 155 -2.53 -13.51 1.59
CA LEU A 155 -2.00 -12.46 2.45
C LEU A 155 -2.54 -11.10 2.00
N ILE A 156 -3.20 -10.41 2.91
CA ILE A 156 -3.63 -9.03 2.73
C ILE A 156 -2.55 -8.12 3.30
N LYS A 157 -2.08 -7.19 2.47
CA LYS A 157 -1.09 -6.19 2.84
C LYS A 157 -1.73 -4.81 2.82
N CYS A 158 -1.43 -3.97 3.80
CA CYS A 158 -1.87 -2.57 3.81
C CYS A 158 -0.66 -1.63 3.80
N TYR A 159 -0.80 -0.56 3.03
CA TYR A 159 0.23 0.45 2.83
C TYR A 159 -0.35 1.81 3.16
N GLU A 160 0.47 2.66 3.76
CA GLU A 160 0.17 4.05 4.09
C GLU A 160 1.12 4.96 3.31
N GLY A 161 0.60 6.09 2.85
CA GLY A 161 1.29 6.91 1.88
C GLY A 161 0.69 8.29 1.67
N SER A 162 1.19 8.95 0.63
CA SER A 162 0.77 10.29 0.26
C SER A 162 0.76 10.47 -1.26
N THR A 163 0.01 11.49 -1.68
CA THR A 163 0.00 11.99 -3.05
C THR A 163 0.55 13.41 -3.07
N GLU A 164 1.29 13.74 -4.12
CA GLU A 164 1.72 15.11 -4.44
C GLU A 164 1.42 15.38 -5.90
N GLY A 165 0.80 16.52 -6.21
CA GLY A 165 0.39 16.83 -7.57
C GLY A 165 0.09 18.30 -7.79
N VAL A 166 -0.42 18.59 -8.99
CA VAL A 166 -0.74 19.93 -9.43
C VAL A 166 -2.03 19.87 -10.26
N LYS A 167 -2.95 20.82 -10.00
CA LYS A 167 -4.15 21.01 -10.81
C LYS A 167 -3.81 21.70 -12.14
N ASN A 168 -4.67 21.60 -13.12
CA ASN A 168 -4.51 22.31 -14.40
C ASN A 168 -4.42 23.84 -14.24
N SER A 169 -4.96 24.40 -13.15
CA SER A 169 -4.80 25.80 -12.78
C SER A 169 -3.40 26.18 -12.26
N GLY A 170 -2.51 25.22 -12.06
CA GLY A 170 -1.19 25.40 -11.45
C GLY A 170 -1.18 25.30 -9.92
N ALA A 171 -2.35 25.15 -9.28
CA ALA A 171 -2.43 24.99 -7.83
C ALA A 171 -1.83 23.65 -7.39
N LYS A 172 -0.92 23.68 -6.40
CA LYS A 172 -0.38 22.46 -5.79
C LYS A 172 -1.47 21.72 -5.04
N GLN A 173 -1.38 20.40 -5.06
CA GLN A 173 -2.29 19.49 -4.40
C GLN A 173 -1.49 18.42 -3.65
N SER A 174 -1.95 18.07 -2.46
CA SER A 174 -1.41 16.95 -1.69
C SER A 174 -2.53 16.22 -0.95
N GLY A 175 -2.24 15.00 -0.54
CA GLY A 175 -3.24 14.14 0.08
C GLY A 175 -2.63 12.94 0.77
N SER A 176 -3.44 12.28 1.58
CA SER A 176 -3.13 10.96 2.13
C SER A 176 -3.58 9.86 1.18
N LEU A 177 -2.88 8.73 1.23
CA LEU A 177 -3.18 7.55 0.45
C LEU A 177 -3.01 6.32 1.32
N ASN A 178 -3.97 5.41 1.21
CA ASN A 178 -3.84 4.05 1.71
C ASN A 178 -4.07 3.05 0.59
N VAL A 179 -3.38 1.92 0.64
CA VAL A 179 -3.50 0.86 -0.37
C VAL A 179 -3.68 -0.49 0.32
N ILE A 180 -4.67 -1.27 -0.11
CA ILE A 180 -4.82 -2.68 0.22
C ILE A 180 -4.36 -3.50 -0.97
N VAL A 181 -3.55 -4.52 -0.74
CA VAL A 181 -3.08 -5.47 -1.76
C VAL A 181 -3.45 -6.89 -1.36
N SER A 182 -4.06 -7.63 -2.27
CA SER A 182 -4.30 -9.06 -2.13
C SER A 182 -3.26 -9.86 -2.91
N SER A 183 -2.49 -10.66 -2.20
CA SER A 183 -1.38 -11.42 -2.79
C SER A 183 -1.84 -12.58 -3.67
N LYS A 184 -3.02 -13.17 -3.39
CA LYS A 184 -3.55 -14.30 -4.14
C LYS A 184 -4.29 -13.88 -5.41
N THR A 185 -5.16 -12.87 -5.31
CA THR A 185 -5.96 -12.42 -6.45
C THR A 185 -5.22 -11.43 -7.34
N ASN A 186 -4.04 -10.95 -6.90
CA ASN A 186 -3.28 -9.90 -7.57
C ASN A 186 -4.16 -8.66 -7.84
N THR A 187 -4.93 -8.26 -6.83
CA THR A 187 -5.77 -7.06 -6.89
C THR A 187 -5.34 -6.05 -5.84
N TRP A 188 -5.72 -4.80 -6.05
CA TRP A 188 -5.47 -3.72 -5.12
C TRP A 188 -6.66 -2.78 -5.02
N ILE A 189 -6.76 -2.09 -3.89
CA ILE A 189 -7.70 -1.00 -3.65
C ILE A 189 -6.89 0.18 -3.10
N GLY A 190 -6.93 1.31 -3.78
CA GLY A 190 -6.38 2.58 -3.34
C GLY A 190 -7.49 3.47 -2.80
N LEU A 191 -7.21 4.13 -1.70
CA LEU A 191 -8.12 5.06 -1.05
C LEU A 191 -7.31 6.32 -0.76
N SER A 192 -7.64 7.44 -1.42
CA SER A 192 -6.91 8.71 -1.31
C SER A 192 -7.81 9.83 -0.80
N ARG A 193 -7.28 10.74 0.00
CA ARG A 193 -8.00 11.95 0.46
C ARG A 193 -7.21 13.20 0.18
N ASP A 194 -7.87 14.14 -0.49
CA ASP A 194 -7.32 15.46 -0.76
C ASP A 194 -7.26 16.29 0.53
N ALA A 195 -6.10 16.89 0.80
CA ALA A 195 -5.88 17.64 2.04
C ALA A 195 -6.70 18.95 2.10
N ALA A 196 -6.97 19.57 0.96
CA ALA A 196 -7.64 20.87 0.91
C ALA A 196 -9.17 20.75 0.98
N SER A 197 -9.74 19.80 0.24
CA SER A 197 -11.19 19.62 0.10
C SER A 197 -11.77 18.54 1.00
N ASN A 198 -10.94 17.70 1.63
CA ASN A 198 -11.36 16.51 2.36
C ASN A 198 -12.12 15.47 1.52
N SER A 199 -12.16 15.62 0.19
CA SER A 199 -12.80 14.65 -0.69
C SER A 199 -11.97 13.36 -0.71
N SER A 200 -12.63 12.22 -0.55
CA SER A 200 -12.00 10.91 -0.64
C SER A 200 -12.35 10.25 -1.99
N THR A 201 -11.40 9.52 -2.56
CA THR A 201 -11.56 8.77 -3.81
C THR A 201 -11.10 7.35 -3.57
N VAL A 202 -11.88 6.39 -4.08
CA VAL A 202 -11.52 4.97 -4.09
C VAL A 202 -11.26 4.56 -5.54
N VAL A 203 -10.13 3.90 -5.76
CA VAL A 203 -9.77 3.29 -7.03
C VAL A 203 -9.35 1.84 -6.77
N SER A 204 -9.46 1.00 -7.78
CA SER A 204 -9.05 -0.39 -7.67
C SER A 204 -8.49 -0.89 -9.00
N GLY A 205 -7.93 -2.10 -8.98
CA GLY A 205 -7.49 -2.76 -10.18
C GLY A 205 -6.68 -4.01 -9.90
N THR A 206 -5.78 -4.32 -10.83
CA THR A 206 -4.99 -5.55 -10.84
C THR A 206 -3.49 -5.26 -10.73
N ILE A 207 -2.73 -6.29 -10.42
CA ILE A 207 -1.27 -6.26 -10.34
C ILE A 207 -0.73 -7.29 -11.35
N THR A 208 0.25 -6.87 -12.15
CA THR A 208 0.95 -7.76 -13.07
C THR A 208 2.45 -7.68 -12.79
N GLY A 209 3.00 -8.73 -12.20
CA GLY A 209 4.37 -8.71 -11.69
C GLY A 209 4.52 -7.66 -10.59
N THR A 210 5.34 -6.64 -10.84
CA THR A 210 5.54 -5.52 -9.91
C THR A 210 4.74 -4.27 -10.28
N VAL A 211 3.87 -4.33 -11.28
CA VAL A 211 3.17 -3.14 -11.81
C VAL A 211 1.70 -3.14 -11.40
N ILE A 212 1.24 -1.98 -10.93
CA ILE A 212 -0.17 -1.69 -10.66
C ILE A 212 -0.85 -1.21 -11.94
N ASN A 213 -1.95 -1.88 -12.27
CA ASN A 213 -2.86 -1.50 -13.35
C ASN A 213 -4.19 -1.08 -12.70
N CYS A 214 -4.63 0.14 -13.02
CA CYS A 214 -5.87 0.69 -12.50
C CYS A 214 -7.04 0.43 -13.44
N ASP A 215 -8.19 0.06 -12.88
CA ASP A 215 -9.47 0.01 -13.58
C ASP A 215 -10.31 1.24 -13.20
N CYS A 216 -9.80 2.43 -13.52
CA CYS A 216 -10.39 3.71 -13.13
C CYS A 216 -11.00 4.50 -14.31
N GLY A 217 -11.32 3.82 -15.41
CA GLY A 217 -11.95 4.42 -16.59
C GLY A 217 -10.99 5.22 -17.48
N PRO A 218 -11.50 5.86 -18.55
CA PRO A 218 -10.66 6.46 -19.59
C PRO A 218 -9.97 7.77 -19.17
N GLU A 219 -10.55 8.51 -18.23
CA GLU A 219 -10.06 9.84 -17.83
C GLU A 219 -9.10 9.81 -16.64
N THR A 220 -9.06 8.69 -15.91
CA THR A 220 -8.18 8.51 -14.76
C THR A 220 -7.16 7.42 -15.04
N THR A 221 -5.90 7.74 -14.81
CA THR A 221 -4.82 6.74 -14.84
C THR A 221 -4.11 6.76 -13.51
N VAL A 222 -3.87 5.57 -12.95
CA VAL A 222 -3.00 5.36 -11.81
C VAL A 222 -2.03 4.25 -12.17
N LYS A 223 -0.74 4.54 -12.06
CA LYS A 223 0.34 3.60 -12.29
C LYS A 223 1.22 3.56 -11.06
N GLY A 224 1.72 2.39 -10.70
CA GLY A 224 2.68 2.24 -9.62
C GLY A 224 3.55 1.01 -9.84
N THR A 225 4.74 1.03 -9.24
CA THR A 225 5.68 -0.09 -9.26
C THR A 225 6.07 -0.43 -7.83
N PHE A 226 5.99 -1.72 -7.50
CA PHE A 226 6.51 -2.27 -6.26
C PHE A 226 8.04 -2.34 -6.29
N SER A 227 8.64 -1.92 -5.20
CA SER A 227 10.04 -2.16 -4.87
C SER A 227 10.10 -2.58 -3.41
N ASN A 228 10.23 -3.88 -3.15
CA ASN A 228 10.05 -4.48 -1.83
C ASN A 228 8.66 -4.13 -1.23
N ASP A 229 8.64 -3.55 -0.04
CA ASP A 229 7.42 -3.13 0.67
C ASP A 229 7.08 -1.65 0.44
N GLU A 230 7.60 -1.05 -0.62
CA GLU A 230 7.26 0.30 -1.06
C GLU A 230 6.64 0.28 -2.45
N ILE A 231 5.67 1.16 -2.66
CA ILE A 231 5.04 1.42 -3.95
C ILE A 231 5.28 2.87 -4.29
N LYS A 232 5.73 3.14 -5.52
CA LYS A 232 5.87 4.49 -6.06
C LYS A 232 5.23 4.57 -7.42
N GLY A 233 4.62 5.70 -7.72
CA GLY A 233 3.82 5.80 -8.93
C GLY A 233 3.44 7.22 -9.32
N THR A 234 2.62 7.27 -10.36
CA THR A 234 2.02 8.51 -10.88
C THR A 234 0.51 8.33 -11.03
N TYR A 235 -0.19 9.45 -11.04
CA TYR A 235 -1.60 9.50 -11.37
C TYR A 235 -1.89 10.69 -12.29
N LYS A 236 -2.99 10.59 -13.03
CA LYS A 236 -3.60 11.67 -13.79
C LYS A 236 -5.11 11.52 -13.70
N GLY A 237 -5.79 12.53 -13.21
CA GLY A 237 -7.24 12.68 -13.28
C GLY A 237 -7.64 13.67 -14.37
N SER A 238 -8.90 14.09 -14.34
CA SER A 238 -9.48 15.05 -15.30
C SER A 238 -8.88 16.45 -15.17
N ASP A 239 -8.61 16.89 -13.94
CA ASP A 239 -8.17 18.26 -13.63
C ASP A 239 -6.80 18.33 -12.92
N ASN A 240 -6.15 17.18 -12.68
CA ASN A 240 -4.92 17.10 -11.92
C ASN A 240 -4.00 15.95 -12.36
N SER A 241 -2.73 16.04 -11.97
CA SER A 241 -1.77 14.94 -12.11
C SER A 241 -0.68 15.04 -11.06
N GLY A 242 0.00 13.93 -10.79
CA GLY A 242 1.02 13.90 -9.78
C GLY A 242 1.72 12.57 -9.59
N THR A 243 2.44 12.49 -8.47
CA THR A 243 3.13 11.32 -7.97
C THR A 243 2.49 10.83 -6.68
N TRP A 244 2.70 9.57 -6.37
CA TRP A 244 2.29 9.00 -5.10
C TRP A 244 3.31 7.98 -4.63
N SER A 245 3.36 7.78 -3.32
CA SER A 245 4.17 6.72 -2.71
C SER A 245 3.48 6.16 -1.48
N ALA A 246 3.65 4.87 -1.22
CA ALA A 246 3.10 4.19 -0.06
C ALA A 246 4.07 3.12 0.45
N LYS A 247 4.13 2.95 1.76
CA LYS A 247 4.97 1.97 2.46
C LYS A 247 4.09 1.00 3.22
N ARG A 248 4.44 -0.28 3.19
CA ARG A 248 3.69 -1.31 3.90
C ARG A 248 3.76 -1.07 5.40
N THR A 249 2.61 -1.12 6.04
CA THR A 249 2.46 -1.01 7.50
C THR A 249 1.69 -2.19 8.10
N LEU A 250 1.04 -3.04 7.27
CA LEU A 250 0.40 -4.30 7.66
C LEU A 250 0.66 -5.40 6.62
#